data_AF-A0A4V3XFU6-F1
#
_entry.id   AF-A0A4V3XFU6-F1
#
_cell.length_a   1.000
_cell.length_b   1.000
_cell.length_c   1.000
_cell.angle_alpha   90.00
_cell.angle_beta   90.00
_cell.angle_gamma   90.00
#
_symmetry.space_group_name_H-M   'P 1'
#
loop_
_entity.id
_entity.type
_entity.pdbx_description
1 polymer ?
#
loop_
_entity_poly.entity_id
_entity_poly.type
_entity_poly.pdbx_seq_one_letter_code
_entity_poly.pdbx_strand_id
1 'polypeptide(L)' 'MGFFADVGPLTVFVSHQLIHPDMKFDPNSNPPSFASDEQIIEKNTKVRLKIVGTRVDATEIFAIGTIKEDHLGVIE' A
#
# COMPACT_ATOMS: atom_id res chain seq x y z
N MET A 1 -5.71 -9.90 -1.54
CA MET A 1 -5.69 -8.71 -2.42
C MET A 1 -4.99 -7.58 -1.68
N GLY A 2 -4.31 -6.68 -2.37
CA GLY A 2 -3.46 -5.64 -1.79
C GLY A 2 -2.66 -4.94 -2.89
N PHE A 3 -1.72 -4.08 -2.51
CA PHE A 3 -0.82 -3.43 -3.46
C PHE A 3 0.64 -3.53 -3.01
N PHE A 4 1.55 -3.41 -3.96
CA PHE A 4 2.98 -3.29 -3.72
C PHE A 4 3.39 -1.83 -3.81
N ALA A 5 4.27 -1.40 -2.92
CA ALA A 5 4.87 -0.09 -2.91
C ALA A 5 6.39 -0.22 -2.93
N ASP A 6 7.03 0.55 -3.82
CA ASP A 6 8.48 0.60 -3.90
C ASP A 6 9.03 1.68 -2.97
N VAL A 7 9.93 1.28 -2.08
CA VAL A 7 10.62 2.14 -1.11
C VAL A 7 12.12 2.03 -1.37
N GLY A 8 12.58 2.71 -2.42
CA GLY A 8 13.97 2.60 -2.88
C GLY A 8 14.28 1.18 -3.36
N PRO A 9 15.25 0.47 -2.76
CA PRO A 9 15.56 -0.91 -3.11
C PRO A 9 14.63 -1.96 -2.46
N LEU A 10 13.72 -1.53 -1.57
CA LEU A 10 12.82 -2.42 -0.83
C LEU A 10 11.42 -2.41 -1.46
N THR A 11 10.85 -3.59 -1.70
CA THR A 11 9.46 -3.74 -2.08
C THR A 11 8.62 -4.10 -0.84
N VAL A 12 7.59 -3.29 -0.59
CA VAL A 12 6.68 -3.44 0.56
C VAL A 12 5.31 -3.90 0.07
N PHE A 13 4.78 -4.98 0.65
CA PHE A 13 3.42 -5.43 0.38
C PHE A 13 2.44 -4.91 1.44
N VAL A 14 1.35 -4.28 1.00
CA VAL A 14 0.23 -3.85 1.86
C VAL A 14 -0.98 -4.71 1.54
N SER A 15 -1.37 -5.56 2.49
CA SER A 15 -2.57 -6.39 2.38
C SER A 15 -3.82 -5.54 2.52
N HIS A 16 -4.91 -5.89 1.81
CA HIS A 16 -6.23 -5.26 1.95
C HIS A 16 -6.73 -5.23 3.40
N GLN A 17 -6.36 -6.21 4.24
CA GLN A 17 -6.73 -6.20 5.67
C GLN A 17 -6.01 -5.12 6.49
N LEU A 18 -4.91 -4.59 5.94
CA LEU A 18 -4.04 -3.56 6.51
C LEU A 18 -4.18 -2.22 5.77
N ILE A 19 -5.18 -2.09 4.90
CA ILE A 19 -5.64 -0.84 4.29
C ILE A 19 -6.77 -0.26 5.16
N HIS A 20 -7.01 1.05 5.05
CA HIS A 20 -8.18 1.68 5.68
C HIS A 20 -9.48 0.99 5.22
N PRO A 21 -10.46 0.77 6.12
CA PRO A 21 -11.66 -0.02 5.82
C PRO A 21 -12.66 0.67 4.88
N ASP A 22 -12.52 1.98 4.69
CA ASP A 22 -13.31 2.82 3.79
C ASP A 22 -12.85 2.69 2.32
N MET A 23 -11.57 2.40 2.08
CA MET A 23 -11.03 2.17 0.75
C MET A 23 -11.52 0.85 0.16
N LYS A 24 -12.11 0.92 -1.02
CA LYS A 24 -12.57 -0.23 -1.80
C LYS A 24 -11.71 -0.40 -3.03
N PHE A 25 -11.39 -1.65 -3.34
CA PHE A 25 -10.71 -1.99 -4.58
C PHE A 25 -11.69 -1.91 -5.76
N ASP A 26 -11.37 -1.09 -6.76
CA ASP A 26 -12.09 -1.03 -8.03
C ASP A 26 -11.25 -1.66 -9.15
N PRO A 27 -11.60 -2.89 -9.60
CA PRO A 27 -10.91 -3.55 -10.70
C PRO A 27 -11.29 -2.99 -12.08
N ASN A 28 -12.37 -2.21 -12.19
CA ASN A 28 -12.82 -1.64 -13.46
C ASN A 28 -12.16 -0.29 -13.76
N SER A 29 -11.57 0.35 -12.76
CA SER A 29 -10.72 1.51 -12.96
C SER A 29 -9.52 1.15 -13.84
N ASN A 30 -9.10 2.08 -14.71
CA ASN A 30 -7.96 1.89 -15.61
C ASN A 30 -6.95 3.03 -15.41
N PRO A 31 -5.93 2.85 -14.55
CA PRO A 31 -5.49 1.60 -13.91
C PRO A 31 -6.34 1.17 -12.70
N PRO A 32 -6.30 -0.12 -12.28
CA PRO A 32 -6.99 -0.58 -11.08
C PRO A 32 -6.53 0.19 -9.85
N SER A 33 -7.47 0.58 -8.98
CA SER A 33 -7.22 1.49 -7.87
C SER A 33 -7.91 1.07 -6.59
N PHE A 34 -7.43 1.58 -5.47
CA PHE A 34 -8.15 1.59 -4.21
C PHE A 34 -8.71 3.01 -4.01
N ALA A 35 -10.03 3.14 -3.99
CA ALA A 35 -10.69 4.42 -3.86
C ALA A 35 -11.54 4.47 -2.58
N SER A 36 -11.45 5.60 -1.90
CA SER A 36 -12.36 6.05 -0.83
C SER A 36 -12.98 7.39 -1.26
N ASP A 37 -13.83 7.98 -0.43
CA ASP A 37 -14.44 9.27 -0.72
C ASP A 37 -13.40 10.42 -0.76
N GLU A 38 -12.26 10.26 -0.08
CA GLU A 38 -11.24 11.30 0.07
C GLU A 38 -9.91 10.99 -0.63
N GLN A 39 -9.58 9.70 -0.81
CA GLN A 39 -8.26 9.26 -1.29
C GLN A 39 -8.38 8.18 -2.36
N ILE A 40 -7.51 8.28 -3.38
CA ILE A 40 -7.37 7.30 -4.45
C ILE A 40 -5.92 6.83 -4.52
N ILE A 41 -5.69 5.53 -4.39
CA ILE A 41 -4.39 4.88 -4.56
C ILE A 41 -4.41 4.13 -5.89
N GLU A 42 -3.59 4.60 -6.83
CA GLU A 42 -3.38 3.96 -8.13
C GLU A 42 -1.89 3.83 -8.43
N LYS A 43 -1.58 3.34 -9.63
CA LYS A 43 -0.18 3.22 -10.07
C LYS A 43 0.48 4.61 -10.09
N ASN A 44 1.65 4.71 -9.44
CA ASN A 44 2.44 5.93 -9.26
C ASN A 44 1.92 6.93 -8.20
N THR A 45 0.86 6.60 -7.46
CA THR A 45 0.47 7.41 -6.29
C THR A 45 1.53 7.31 -5.20
N LYS A 46 1.91 8.45 -4.62
CA LYS A 46 2.79 8.47 -3.44
C LYS A 46 1.96 8.15 -2.19
N VAL A 47 2.44 7.21 -1.40
CA VAL A 47 1.75 6.75 -0.19
C VAL A 47 2.73 6.75 0.97
N ARG A 48 2.30 7.26 2.11
CA ARG A 48 2.98 7.09 3.39
C ARG A 48 2.45 5.83 4.05
N LEU A 49 3.33 4.87 4.29
CA LEU A 49 3.03 3.60 4.93
C LEU A 49 3.94 3.36 6.13
N LYS A 50 3.53 2.46 7.02
CA LYS A 50 4.33 1.99 8.15
C LYS A 50 4.71 0.53 7.93
N ILE A 51 5.98 0.21 8.08
CA ILE A 51 6.46 -1.18 8.02
C ILE A 51 6.08 -1.87 9.33
N VAL A 52 5.36 -2.98 9.24
CA VAL A 52 4.92 -3.77 10.40
C VAL A 52 5.75 -5.04 10.60
N GLY A 53 6.42 -5.49 9.56
CA GLY A 53 7.29 -6.66 9.62
C GLY A 53 8.21 -6.74 8.41
N THR A 54 9.37 -7.33 8.63
CA THR A 54 10.35 -7.61 7.59
C THR A 54 10.73 -9.08 7.64
N ARG A 55 10.87 -9.67 6.46
CA ARG A 55 11.45 -10.99 6.26
C ARG A 55 12.71 -10.80 5.43
N VAL A 56 13.84 -11.21 5.98
CA VAL A 56 15.13 -11.12 5.32
C VAL A 56 15.48 -12.51 4.82
N ASP A 57 15.58 -12.67 3.50
CA ASP A 57 16.18 -13.83 2.87
C ASP A 57 17.62 -13.48 2.43
N ALA A 58 18.41 -14.46 1.98
CA ALA A 58 19.84 -14.26 1.72
C ALA A 58 20.15 -13.24 0.60
N THR A 59 19.21 -13.03 -0.31
CA THR A 59 19.37 -12.17 -1.50
C THR A 59 18.44 -10.97 -1.52
N GLU A 60 17.31 -11.04 -0.81
CA GLU A 60 16.24 -10.04 -0.88
C GLU A 60 15.60 -9.82 0.49
N ILE A 61 15.11 -8.61 0.70
CA ILE A 61 14.34 -8.24 1.88
C ILE A 61 12.91 -8.01 1.44
N PHE A 62 12.00 -8.75 2.06
CA PHE A 62 10.57 -8.55 1.89
C PHE A 62 10.03 -7.80 3.09
N ALA A 63 9.20 -6.79 2.85
CA ALA A 63 8.55 -6.06 3.92
C ALA A 63 7.04 -6.11 3.76
N ILE A 64 6.35 -6.15 4.89
CA ILE A 64 4.91 -5.95 4.97
C ILE A 64 4.63 -4.61 5.62
N GLY A 65 3.68 -3.88 5.05
CA GLY A 65 3.28 -2.56 5.50
C GLY A 65 1.81 -2.46 5.84
N THR A 66 1.46 -1.41 6.58
CA THR A 66 0.08 -1.00 6.84
C THR A 66 -0.08 0.48 6.51
N ILE A 67 -1.29 0.83 6.10
CA ILE A 67 -1.77 2.22 6.03
C ILE A 67 -3.00 2.44 6.91
N LYS A 68 -3.38 1.47 7.74
CA LYS A 68 -4.61 1.49 8.56
C LYS A 68 -4.54 2.42 9.78
N GLU A 69 -3.35 2.94 10.09
CA GLU A 69 -3.16 3.83 11.24
C GLU A 69 -3.33 5.30 10.85
N ASP A 70 -3.50 6.16 11.85
CA ASP A 70 -3.62 7.60 11.66
C ASP A 70 -2.38 8.20 10.98
N HIS A 71 -2.58 9.22 10.15
CA HIS A 71 -1.55 9.91 9.37
C HIS A 71 -0.83 9.05 8.31
N LEU A 72 -1.34 7.86 8.01
CA LEU A 72 -0.91 7.01 6.89
C LEU A 72 -1.93 7.06 5.76
N GLY A 73 -1.47 6.89 4.51
CA GLY A 73 -2.30 7.01 3.32
C GLY A 73 -1.63 7.82 2.21
N VAL A 74 -2.44 8.34 1.29
CA VAL A 74 -1.97 9.13 0.14
C VAL A 74 -1.32 10.44 0.62
N ILE A 75 -0.22 10.82 -0.03
CA ILE A 75 0.46 12.11 0.16
C ILE A 75 0.66 12.79 -1.19
N GLU A 76 0.56 14.12 -1.26
CA GLU A 76 0.90 14.92 -2.44
C GLU A 76 2.42 15.23 -2.51
#